data_AF-A0A1F4FD06-F1
#
_entry.id   AF-A0A1F4FD06-F1
#
_cell.length_a   1.000
_cell.length_b   1.000
_cell.length_c   1.000
_cell.angle_alpha   90.00
_cell.angle_beta   90.00
_cell.angle_gamma   90.00
#
_symmetry.space_group_name_H-M   'P 1'
#
loop_
_entity.id
_entity.type
_entity.pdbx_description
1 polymer ?
#
loop_
_entity_poly.entity_id
_entity_poly.type
_entity_poly.pdbx_seq_one_letter_code
_entity_poly.pdbx_strand_id
1 'polypeptide(L)'
;MKIPIFAMLAAAAIAAFPFAAGAQSAKGLPADDDLRAVYATAVEVAEGKRIAEASCARCHGANGVSATKGVPHLAGQRAAYLDLQLRAYRQSARVQGGMTGIVRYLSDDALVKVAAYYASLEPPRPAAPPAKGGAARSDPVQAGKAAAAACAGCHGEAGVSSMPGTPSLVGLDPKYFVGAMQAYKSGARANDMMKAIAAGAGESDLGNMALYYALLKPARTKNPAAGNPAAGKKSAAACGACHGDTGVSGNPATPSLAGQDAQYLAAATQAYKTGARKDESMKGPAAEVDERAIKDIAAYYAAQQPQPLNVRRPLTLAEWTERCDRCHGTSGNSTDPLMPRLAAQRTDWLEQVLHAYRTGARKSTAMTAMSALLSEGDVKDLSAHYARQNARAVTYIVLPPAAKKRGK
;
A
#
# COMPACT_ATOMS: atom_id res chain seq x y z
N MET A 1 14.37 -64.64 61.23
CA MET A 1 15.21 -63.43 61.38
C MET A 1 14.76 -62.44 60.30
N LYS A 2 13.85 -61.46 60.51
CA LYS A 2 14.04 -60.15 61.18
C LYS A 2 15.40 -59.55 60.72
N ILE A 3 15.57 -58.40 60.03
CA ILE A 3 14.85 -57.10 59.88
C ILE A 3 15.46 -56.38 58.59
N PRO A 4 15.23 -55.08 58.27
CA PRO A 4 14.27 -54.48 57.33
C PRO A 4 14.85 -53.86 56.04
N ILE A 5 13.96 -53.55 55.09
CA ILE A 5 14.19 -52.67 53.93
C ILE A 5 14.12 -51.20 54.39
N PHE A 6 15.24 -50.47 54.29
CA PHE A 6 15.29 -49.02 54.47
C PHE A 6 15.21 -48.33 53.10
N ALA A 7 14.14 -47.58 52.87
CA ALA A 7 13.99 -46.69 51.74
C ALA A 7 14.85 -45.43 51.96
N MET A 8 15.87 -45.23 51.12
CA MET A 8 16.59 -43.95 51.03
C MET A 8 15.88 -43.04 50.04
N LEU A 9 15.16 -42.05 50.58
CA LEU A 9 14.73 -40.84 49.86
C LEU A 9 15.95 -39.93 49.65
N ALA A 10 16.43 -39.83 48.41
CA ALA A 10 17.40 -38.81 48.02
C ALA A 10 16.67 -37.47 47.82
N ALA A 11 16.81 -36.56 48.79
CA ALA A 11 16.38 -35.18 48.66
C ALA A 11 17.36 -34.44 47.73
N ALA A 12 16.95 -34.15 46.50
CA ALA A 12 17.68 -33.28 45.59
C ALA A 12 17.56 -31.83 46.09
N ALA A 13 18.65 -31.29 46.64
CA ALA A 13 18.78 -29.88 46.96
C ALA A 13 18.82 -29.06 45.66
N ILE A 14 17.71 -28.39 45.32
CA ILE A 14 17.66 -27.40 44.26
C ILE A 14 18.38 -26.15 44.76
N ALA A 15 19.61 -25.94 44.30
CA ALA A 15 20.32 -24.69 44.49
C ALA A 15 19.55 -23.57 43.79
N ALA A 16 18.92 -22.68 44.56
CA ALA A 16 18.31 -21.48 44.03
C ALA A 16 19.42 -20.50 43.63
N PHE A 17 19.81 -20.52 42.36
CA PHE A 17 20.58 -19.43 41.78
C PHE A 17 19.65 -18.21 41.68
N PRO A 18 19.96 -17.07 42.33
CA PRO A 18 19.25 -15.86 42.03
C PRO A 18 19.59 -15.50 40.58
N PHE A 19 18.63 -15.69 39.69
CA PHE A 19 18.64 -15.06 38.38
C PHE A 19 18.48 -13.55 38.64
N ALA A 20 19.60 -12.89 38.95
CA ALA A 20 19.75 -11.48 38.72
C ALA A 20 19.74 -11.32 37.19
N ALA A 21 18.54 -11.27 36.63
CA ALA A 21 18.31 -10.71 35.30
C ALA A 21 18.73 -9.25 35.40
N GLY A 22 20.02 -9.01 35.16
CA GLY A 22 20.52 -7.71 34.77
C GLY A 22 19.91 -7.38 33.41
N ALA A 23 18.63 -7.02 33.40
CA ALA A 23 18.06 -6.22 32.35
C ALA A 23 18.82 -4.89 32.41
N GLN A 24 19.92 -4.82 31.66
CA GLN A 24 20.47 -3.54 31.24
C GLN A 24 19.32 -2.83 30.56
N SER A 25 18.75 -1.85 31.28
CA SER A 25 17.83 -0.89 30.71
C SER A 25 18.54 -0.34 29.48
N ALA A 26 18.03 -0.70 28.30
CA ALA A 26 18.34 0.03 27.10
C ALA A 26 18.04 1.49 27.45
N LYS A 27 19.08 2.32 27.59
CA LYS A 27 18.90 3.77 27.70
C LYS A 27 17.99 4.14 26.53
N GLY A 28 16.76 4.53 26.84
CA GLY A 28 15.80 4.95 25.85
C GLY A 28 16.43 6.01 24.95
N LEU A 29 15.95 6.08 23.71
CA LEU A 29 16.20 7.23 22.85
C LEU A 29 15.99 8.51 23.68
N PRO A 30 16.87 9.53 23.56
CA PRO A 30 16.54 10.84 24.12
C PRO A 30 15.15 11.24 23.63
N ALA A 31 14.40 11.99 24.45
CA ALA A 31 13.08 12.49 24.05
C ALA A 31 13.19 13.13 22.65
N ASP A 32 12.14 12.97 21.83
CA ASP A 32 12.05 13.52 20.45
C ASP A 32 12.31 15.05 20.38
N ASP A 33 12.42 15.72 21.53
CA ASP A 33 12.60 17.17 21.69
C ASP A 33 14.07 17.64 21.82
N ASP A 34 15.10 16.77 21.71
CA ASP A 34 16.52 17.19 21.71
C ASP A 34 16.88 17.90 20.38
N LEU A 35 16.63 19.21 20.34
CA LEU A 35 16.92 20.08 19.20
C LEU A 35 18.35 20.65 19.21
N ARG A 36 19.32 20.06 19.94
CA ARG A 36 20.70 20.60 20.03
C ARG A 36 21.33 20.84 18.66
N ALA A 37 21.10 19.96 17.68
CA ALA A 37 21.64 20.10 16.32
C ALA A 37 21.14 21.35 15.58
N VAL A 38 20.00 21.91 15.98
CA VAL A 38 19.45 23.15 15.43
C VAL A 38 20.26 24.39 15.85
N TYR A 39 20.91 24.32 17.02
CA TYR A 39 21.59 25.46 17.65
C TYR A 39 23.12 25.36 17.63
N ALA A 40 23.67 24.51 16.76
CA ALA A 40 25.11 24.34 16.65
C ALA A 40 25.79 25.65 16.21
N THR A 41 26.90 25.96 16.87
CA THR A 41 27.75 27.11 16.55
C THR A 41 28.54 26.88 15.25
N ALA A 42 29.09 27.95 14.67
CA ALA A 42 29.96 27.85 13.49
C ALA A 42 31.19 26.95 13.73
N VAL A 43 31.72 26.92 14.96
CA VAL A 43 32.84 26.05 15.35
C VAL A 43 32.41 24.58 15.33
N GLU A 44 31.25 24.27 15.91
CA GLU A 44 30.67 22.92 15.91
C GLU A 44 30.34 22.44 14.49
N VAL A 45 29.85 23.32 13.62
CA VAL A 45 29.64 23.04 12.18
C VAL A 45 30.97 22.73 11.47
N ALA A 46 32.03 23.49 11.76
CA ALA A 46 33.36 23.25 11.18
C ALA A 46 33.99 21.93 11.66
N GLU A 47 33.75 21.52 12.91
CA GLU A 47 34.14 20.21 13.41
C GLU A 47 33.32 19.08 12.77
N GLY A 48 32.01 19.28 12.62
CA GLY A 48 31.13 18.35 11.90
C GLY A 48 31.58 18.11 10.46
N LYS A 49 32.05 19.16 9.78
CA LYS A 49 32.64 19.06 8.44
C LYS A 49 33.81 18.07 8.38
N ARG A 50 34.76 18.16 9.32
CA ARG A 50 35.94 17.27 9.35
C ARG A 50 35.54 15.80 9.49
N ILE A 51 34.54 15.52 10.34
CA ILE A 51 34.00 14.17 10.52
C ILE A 51 33.29 13.70 9.25
N ALA A 52 32.46 14.56 8.65
CA ALA A 52 31.74 14.27 7.42
C ALA A 52 32.67 13.95 6.24
N GLU A 53 33.76 14.69 6.09
CA GLU A 53 34.77 14.45 5.05
C GLU A 53 35.49 13.11 5.26
N ALA A 54 35.83 12.76 6.51
CA ALA A 54 36.53 11.51 6.81
C ALA A 54 35.65 10.26 6.63
N SER A 55 34.36 10.35 7.00
CA SER A 55 33.51 9.16 7.21
C SER A 55 32.26 9.10 6.33
N CYS A 56 31.74 10.23 5.85
CA CYS A 56 30.42 10.30 5.20
C CYS A 56 30.49 10.59 3.69
N ALA A 57 31.45 11.44 3.29
CA ALA A 57 31.54 12.01 1.94
C ALA A 57 31.70 10.96 0.82
N ARG A 58 32.31 9.79 1.12
CA ARG A 58 32.49 8.70 0.15
C ARG A 58 31.18 8.19 -0.44
N CYS A 59 30.10 8.21 0.35
CA CYS A 59 28.78 7.74 -0.09
C CYS A 59 27.82 8.90 -0.33
N HIS A 60 27.82 9.91 0.54
CA HIS A 60 26.87 11.01 0.49
C HIS A 60 27.30 12.20 -0.38
N GLY A 61 28.52 12.18 -0.92
CA GLY A 61 29.13 13.29 -1.64
C GLY A 61 29.77 14.32 -0.71
N ALA A 62 30.80 15.01 -1.21
CA ALA A 62 31.55 16.02 -0.44
C ALA A 62 30.68 17.19 0.03
N ASN A 63 29.70 17.57 -0.80
CA ASN A 63 28.70 18.59 -0.51
C ASN A 63 27.38 18.00 0.01
N GLY A 64 27.33 16.72 0.40
CA GLY A 64 26.09 16.06 0.84
C GLY A 64 25.07 15.79 -0.27
N VAL A 65 25.47 15.91 -1.54
CA VAL A 65 24.64 15.55 -2.70
C VAL A 65 25.15 14.21 -3.30
N SER A 66 24.53 13.11 -2.86
CA SER A 66 24.94 11.77 -3.31
C SER A 66 24.64 11.47 -4.79
N ALA A 67 25.62 10.91 -5.49
CA ALA A 67 25.45 10.29 -6.80
C ALA A 67 25.13 8.78 -6.72
N THR A 68 25.25 8.17 -5.54
CA THR A 68 25.15 6.71 -5.34
C THR A 68 23.69 6.25 -5.24
N LYS A 69 23.35 5.17 -5.96
CA LYS A 69 22.00 4.58 -5.93
C LYS A 69 21.63 4.14 -4.51
N GLY A 70 20.41 4.48 -4.07
CA GLY A 70 19.91 4.14 -2.74
C GLY A 70 20.59 4.88 -1.58
N VAL A 71 21.35 5.94 -1.86
CA VAL A 71 21.98 6.79 -0.85
C VAL A 71 21.38 8.20 -0.92
N PRO A 72 20.84 8.75 0.19
CA PRO A 72 20.16 10.04 0.15
C PRO A 72 21.11 11.23 0.01
N HIS A 73 20.56 12.33 -0.51
CA HIS A 73 21.09 13.66 -0.28
C HIS A 73 20.89 14.08 1.19
N LEU A 74 21.95 14.57 1.82
CA LEU A 74 21.96 15.09 3.19
C LEU A 74 21.96 16.63 3.22
N ALA A 75 22.48 17.27 2.16
CA ALA A 75 22.62 18.72 2.08
C ALA A 75 21.28 19.44 2.28
N GLY A 76 21.24 20.42 3.18
CA GLY A 76 20.06 21.22 3.47
C GLY A 76 18.89 20.43 4.06
N GLN A 77 19.12 19.24 4.61
CA GLN A 77 18.13 18.49 5.39
C GLN A 77 18.03 19.07 6.81
N ARG A 78 16.93 18.81 7.53
CA ARG A 78 16.74 19.34 8.88
C ARG A 78 17.75 18.74 9.87
N ALA A 79 18.42 19.59 10.64
CA ALA A 79 19.49 19.18 11.56
C ALA A 79 19.00 18.20 12.63
N ALA A 80 17.86 18.48 13.28
CA ALA A 80 17.32 17.57 14.29
C ALA A 80 16.87 16.23 13.68
N TYR A 81 16.22 16.25 12.52
CA TYR A 81 15.91 15.01 11.80
C TYR A 81 17.18 14.19 11.48
N LEU A 82 18.24 14.83 10.98
CA LEU A 82 19.50 14.14 10.68
C LEU A 82 20.10 13.50 11.94
N ASP A 83 20.16 14.24 13.05
CA ASP A 83 20.65 13.71 14.33
C ASP A 83 19.81 12.51 14.81
N LEU A 84 18.48 12.66 14.78
CA LEU A 84 17.53 11.59 15.12
C LEU A 84 17.78 10.33 14.28
N GLN A 85 17.97 10.47 12.96
CA GLN A 85 18.25 9.32 12.10
C GLN A 85 19.61 8.69 12.38
N LEU A 86 20.66 9.49 12.63
CA LEU A 86 21.99 8.98 12.94
C LEU A 86 21.99 8.19 14.25
N ARG A 87 21.30 8.69 15.29
CA ARG A 87 21.12 7.98 16.56
C ARG A 87 20.34 6.69 16.38
N ALA A 88 19.29 6.69 15.56
CA ALA A 88 18.53 5.50 15.23
C ALA A 88 19.41 4.42 14.54
N TYR A 89 20.33 4.82 13.66
CA TYR A 89 21.30 3.90 13.07
C TYR A 89 22.29 3.37 14.10
N ARG A 90 22.79 4.22 15.00
CA ARG A 90 23.76 3.86 16.04
C ARG A 90 23.19 2.86 17.04
N GLN A 91 21.92 3.00 17.36
CA GLN A 91 21.19 2.12 18.28
C GLN A 91 20.57 0.89 17.60
N SER A 92 20.83 0.70 16.31
CA SER A 92 20.22 -0.38 15.49
C SER A 92 18.68 -0.35 15.44
N ALA A 93 18.04 0.76 15.85
CA ALA A 93 16.61 0.99 15.61
C ALA A 93 16.30 1.16 14.12
N ARG A 94 17.31 1.59 13.35
CA ARG A 94 17.33 1.58 11.89
C ARG A 94 18.57 0.80 11.43
N VAL A 95 18.40 -0.23 10.62
CA VAL A 95 19.51 -1.10 10.20
C VAL A 95 19.81 -0.89 8.72
N GLN A 96 21.04 -0.48 8.41
CA GLN A 96 21.62 -0.51 7.07
C GLN A 96 23.12 -0.71 7.25
N GLY A 97 23.68 -1.78 6.70
CA GLY A 97 25.02 -2.26 7.07
C GLY A 97 26.14 -1.21 6.95
N GLY A 98 26.08 -0.37 5.90
CA GLY A 98 27.03 0.73 5.70
C GLY A 98 26.87 1.83 6.76
N MET A 99 25.66 2.36 6.95
CA MET A 99 25.44 3.44 7.91
C MET A 99 25.61 3.00 9.35
N THR A 100 25.01 1.89 9.77
CA THR A 100 25.18 1.33 11.12
C THR A 100 26.66 1.07 11.41
N GLY A 101 27.42 0.62 10.41
CA GLY A 101 28.86 0.43 10.51
C GLY A 101 29.63 1.70 10.85
N ILE A 102 29.32 2.81 10.16
CA ILE A 102 30.01 4.09 10.30
C ILE A 102 29.65 4.78 11.62
N VAL A 103 28.36 4.83 11.99
CA VAL A 103 27.93 5.66 13.13
C VAL A 103 28.15 5.01 14.49
N ARG A 104 28.36 3.69 14.58
CA ARG A 104 28.47 2.95 15.86
C ARG A 104 29.58 3.48 16.78
N TYR A 105 30.60 4.11 16.21
CA TYR A 105 31.76 4.63 16.94
C TYR A 105 31.72 6.16 17.13
N LEU A 106 30.67 6.84 16.68
CA LEU A 106 30.52 8.28 16.83
C LEU A 106 29.83 8.64 18.16
N SER A 107 30.39 9.62 18.88
CA SER A 107 29.80 10.18 20.10
C SER A 107 28.51 10.94 19.78
N ASP A 108 27.66 11.17 20.80
CA ASP A 108 26.46 12.02 20.65
C ASP A 108 26.80 13.42 20.10
N ASP A 109 27.86 14.01 20.63
CA ASP A 109 28.34 15.31 20.19
C ASP A 109 28.81 15.30 18.72
N ALA A 110 29.48 14.23 18.27
CA ALA A 110 29.85 14.07 16.87
C ALA A 110 28.63 13.95 15.95
N LEU A 111 27.58 13.23 16.36
CA LEU A 111 26.35 13.09 15.58
C LEU A 111 25.64 14.43 15.39
N VAL A 112 25.50 15.20 16.47
CA VAL A 112 24.94 16.57 16.44
C VAL A 112 25.72 17.46 15.48
N LYS A 113 27.05 17.47 15.56
CA LYS A 113 27.93 18.30 14.72
C LYS A 113 27.83 17.95 13.24
N VAL A 114 27.84 16.65 12.91
CA VAL A 114 27.68 16.17 11.52
C VAL A 114 26.30 16.53 10.97
N ALA A 115 25.25 16.36 11.78
CA ALA A 115 23.89 16.73 11.42
C ALA A 115 23.76 18.23 11.12
N ALA A 116 24.31 19.08 12.00
CA ALA A 116 24.35 20.53 11.80
C ALA A 116 25.15 20.93 10.55
N TYR A 117 26.30 20.28 10.30
CA TYR A 117 27.09 20.53 9.11
C TYR A 117 26.29 20.29 7.82
N TYR A 118 25.73 19.08 7.64
CA TYR A 118 24.97 18.78 6.43
C TYR A 118 23.71 19.64 6.28
N ALA A 119 23.07 20.03 7.39
CA ALA A 119 21.93 20.94 7.38
C ALA A 119 22.30 22.36 6.90
N SER A 120 23.53 22.80 7.15
CA SER A 120 24.04 24.12 6.74
C SER A 120 24.41 24.21 5.25
N LEU A 121 24.52 23.08 4.55
CA LEU A 121 24.88 23.06 3.14
C LEU A 121 23.72 23.46 2.23
N GLU A 122 24.07 24.02 1.06
CA GLU A 122 23.09 24.35 0.03
C GLU A 122 22.31 23.09 -0.40
N PRO A 123 20.96 23.14 -0.42
CA PRO A 123 20.16 22.00 -0.86
C PRO A 123 20.50 21.55 -2.29
N PRO A 124 20.28 20.27 -2.61
CA PRO A 124 20.47 19.77 -3.97
C PRO A 124 19.52 20.48 -4.94
N ARG A 125 19.98 20.64 -6.19
CA ARG A 125 19.11 21.08 -7.28
C ARG A 125 18.03 20.01 -7.55
N PRO A 126 16.83 20.42 -7.99
CA PRO A 126 15.81 19.46 -8.40
C PRO A 126 16.30 18.56 -9.54
N ALA A 127 15.76 17.35 -9.59
CA ALA A 127 15.95 16.45 -10.71
C ALA A 127 15.48 17.12 -12.02
N ALA A 128 16.23 16.88 -13.10
CA ALA A 128 15.84 17.37 -14.41
C ALA A 128 14.47 16.81 -14.82
N PRO A 129 13.62 17.60 -15.49
CA PRO A 129 12.40 17.07 -16.06
C PRO A 129 12.71 15.95 -17.08
N PRO A 130 11.84 14.94 -17.22
CA PRO A 130 12.03 13.92 -18.23
C PRO A 130 12.08 14.55 -19.63
N ALA A 131 12.81 13.92 -20.54
CA ALA A 131 12.83 14.33 -21.95
C ALA A 131 11.39 14.44 -22.49
N LYS A 132 11.12 15.48 -23.29
CA LYS A 132 9.80 15.73 -23.88
C LYS A 132 9.32 14.47 -24.60
N GLY A 133 8.21 13.89 -24.15
CA GLY A 133 7.62 12.66 -24.72
C GLY A 133 7.17 11.61 -23.70
N GLY A 134 7.58 11.73 -22.42
CA GLY A 134 7.02 10.89 -21.36
C GLY A 134 5.59 11.30 -21.05
N ALA A 135 4.59 10.57 -21.56
CA ALA A 135 3.20 10.76 -21.16
C ALA A 135 3.09 10.59 -19.64
N ALA A 136 2.45 11.55 -18.95
CA ALA A 136 2.07 11.37 -17.56
C ALA A 136 1.24 10.09 -17.44
N ARG A 137 1.47 9.29 -16.39
CA ARG A 137 0.64 8.11 -16.12
C ARG A 137 -0.81 8.55 -16.05
N SER A 138 -1.65 8.00 -16.92
CA SER A 138 -3.09 8.27 -16.90
C SER A 138 -3.69 7.73 -15.59
N ASP A 139 -4.66 8.48 -15.03
CA ASP A 139 -5.48 8.03 -13.90
C ASP A 139 -5.97 6.59 -14.13
N PRO A 140 -5.73 5.64 -13.21
CA PRO A 140 -6.13 4.24 -13.35
C PRO A 140 -7.60 4.05 -13.75
N VAL A 141 -8.49 4.92 -13.29
CA VAL A 141 -9.92 4.86 -13.65
C VAL A 141 -10.13 5.25 -15.12
N GLN A 142 -9.46 6.31 -15.59
CA GLN A 142 -9.54 6.71 -17.01
C GLN A 142 -8.85 5.70 -17.93
N ALA A 143 -7.71 5.16 -17.51
CA ALA A 143 -7.04 4.07 -18.22
C ALA A 143 -7.97 2.84 -18.32
N GLY A 144 -8.66 2.51 -17.24
CA GLY A 144 -9.64 1.44 -17.18
C GLY A 144 -10.81 1.67 -18.11
N LYS A 145 -11.36 2.89 -18.13
CA LYS A 145 -12.42 3.29 -19.07
C LYS A 145 -11.98 3.13 -20.53
N ALA A 146 -10.78 3.59 -20.87
CA ALA A 146 -10.24 3.48 -22.22
C ALA A 146 -10.02 2.02 -22.65
N ALA A 147 -9.43 1.20 -21.77
CA ALA A 147 -9.25 -0.23 -22.02
C ALA A 147 -10.58 -0.98 -22.11
N ALA A 148 -11.59 -0.56 -21.34
CA ALA A 148 -12.92 -1.13 -21.33
C ALA A 148 -13.79 -0.74 -22.54
N ALA A 149 -13.37 0.22 -23.37
CA ALA A 149 -14.19 0.74 -24.46
C ALA A 149 -14.65 -0.36 -25.43
N ALA A 150 -13.80 -1.33 -25.73
CA ALA A 150 -14.16 -2.47 -26.60
C ALA A 150 -15.19 -3.42 -25.96
N CYS A 151 -15.33 -3.42 -24.64
CA CYS A 151 -16.27 -4.29 -23.92
C CYS A 151 -17.72 -3.77 -24.01
N ALA A 152 -17.88 -2.44 -24.17
CA ALA A 152 -19.18 -1.77 -24.13
C ALA A 152 -20.15 -2.27 -25.21
N GLY A 153 -19.65 -2.71 -26.37
CA GLY A 153 -20.46 -3.23 -27.47
C GLY A 153 -21.29 -4.46 -27.11
N CYS A 154 -20.81 -5.30 -26.18
CA CYS A 154 -21.54 -6.48 -25.71
C CYS A 154 -22.06 -6.32 -24.27
N HIS A 155 -21.25 -5.75 -23.39
CA HIS A 155 -21.55 -5.65 -21.96
C HIS A 155 -22.27 -4.36 -21.56
N GLY A 156 -22.51 -3.46 -22.51
CA GLY A 156 -23.13 -2.14 -22.32
C GLY A 156 -22.13 -1.05 -21.93
N GLU A 157 -22.39 0.19 -22.36
CA GLU A 157 -21.57 1.38 -22.06
C GLU A 157 -21.33 1.61 -20.56
N ALA A 158 -22.38 1.39 -19.75
CA ALA A 158 -22.30 1.47 -18.30
C ALA A 158 -21.98 0.11 -17.65
N GLY A 159 -21.53 -0.89 -18.42
CA GLY A 159 -21.29 -2.26 -17.97
C GLY A 159 -22.55 -3.02 -17.50
N VAL A 160 -23.74 -2.49 -17.82
CA VAL A 160 -25.03 -3.17 -17.65
C VAL A 160 -25.45 -3.73 -18.99
N SER A 161 -25.43 -5.05 -19.13
CA SER A 161 -25.71 -5.70 -20.39
C SER A 161 -27.19 -5.59 -20.78
N SER A 162 -27.44 -5.25 -22.04
CA SER A 162 -28.74 -5.38 -22.71
C SER A 162 -28.79 -6.53 -23.71
N MET A 163 -27.71 -7.33 -23.79
CA MET A 163 -27.61 -8.47 -24.69
C MET A 163 -27.92 -9.74 -23.90
N PRO A 164 -29.00 -10.48 -24.22
CA PRO A 164 -29.33 -11.72 -23.53
C PRO A 164 -28.18 -12.73 -23.60
N GLY A 165 -27.88 -13.38 -22.47
CA GLY A 165 -26.77 -14.33 -22.35
C GLY A 165 -25.40 -13.67 -22.07
N THR A 166 -25.31 -12.35 -22.10
CA THR A 166 -24.08 -11.59 -21.85
C THR A 166 -24.12 -10.97 -20.45
N PRO A 167 -23.08 -11.16 -19.60
CA PRO A 167 -23.11 -10.66 -18.25
C PRO A 167 -22.91 -9.14 -18.18
N SER A 168 -23.53 -8.50 -17.20
CA SER A 168 -23.12 -7.19 -16.69
C SER A 168 -21.78 -7.31 -15.96
N LEU A 169 -20.92 -6.32 -16.15
CA LEU A 169 -19.58 -6.23 -15.55
C LEU A 169 -19.58 -5.36 -14.29
N VAL A 170 -20.59 -4.50 -14.11
CA VAL A 170 -20.75 -3.68 -12.90
C VAL A 170 -21.19 -4.50 -11.69
N GLY A 171 -20.76 -4.07 -10.50
CA GLY A 171 -21.05 -4.77 -9.25
C GLY A 171 -20.22 -6.05 -9.04
N LEU A 172 -19.31 -6.38 -9.96
CA LEU A 172 -18.31 -7.43 -9.78
C LEU A 172 -17.11 -6.88 -9.01
N ASP A 173 -16.66 -7.62 -8.00
CA ASP A 173 -15.45 -7.25 -7.27
C ASP A 173 -14.22 -7.28 -8.20
N PRO A 174 -13.29 -6.31 -8.09
CA PRO A 174 -12.11 -6.30 -8.92
C PRO A 174 -11.30 -7.61 -8.89
N LYS A 175 -11.24 -8.27 -7.72
CA LYS A 175 -10.55 -9.56 -7.58
C LYS A 175 -11.24 -10.65 -8.39
N TYR A 176 -12.57 -10.72 -8.33
CA TYR A 176 -13.33 -11.65 -9.15
C TYR A 176 -13.19 -11.35 -10.65
N PHE A 177 -13.29 -10.08 -11.05
CA PHE A 177 -13.17 -9.69 -12.46
C PHE A 177 -11.82 -10.14 -13.04
N VAL A 178 -10.71 -9.82 -12.36
CA VAL A 178 -9.37 -10.19 -12.81
C VAL A 178 -9.24 -11.72 -12.87
N GLY A 179 -9.68 -12.44 -11.82
CA GLY A 179 -9.66 -13.90 -11.80
C GLY A 179 -10.48 -14.53 -12.93
N ALA A 180 -11.65 -13.96 -13.25
CA ALA A 180 -12.49 -14.42 -14.36
C ALA A 180 -11.81 -14.21 -15.71
N MET A 181 -11.16 -13.07 -15.94
CA MET A 181 -10.42 -12.78 -17.17
C MET A 181 -9.20 -13.70 -17.32
N GLN A 182 -8.49 -13.98 -16.23
CA GLN A 182 -7.40 -14.97 -16.21
C GLN A 182 -7.91 -16.38 -16.50
N ALA A 183 -9.09 -16.76 -15.99
CA ALA A 183 -9.70 -18.06 -16.28
C ALA A 183 -10.12 -18.22 -17.75
N TYR A 184 -10.58 -17.14 -18.41
CA TYR A 184 -10.80 -17.14 -19.85
C TYR A 184 -9.49 -17.29 -20.62
N LYS A 185 -8.46 -16.54 -20.23
CA LYS A 185 -7.13 -16.57 -20.85
C LYS A 185 -6.48 -17.95 -20.76
N SER A 186 -6.60 -18.64 -19.63
CA SER A 186 -6.06 -20.00 -19.42
C SER A 186 -6.93 -21.12 -20.02
N GLY A 187 -8.19 -20.82 -20.37
CA GLY A 187 -9.17 -21.81 -20.81
C GLY A 187 -9.83 -22.61 -19.67
N ALA A 188 -9.56 -22.27 -18.40
CA ALA A 188 -10.31 -22.81 -17.25
C ALA A 188 -11.81 -22.44 -17.31
N ARG A 189 -12.12 -21.36 -18.03
CA ARG A 189 -13.47 -20.95 -18.38
C ARG A 189 -13.62 -20.90 -19.91
N ALA A 190 -14.31 -21.88 -20.48
CA ALA A 190 -14.45 -21.99 -21.93
C ALA A 190 -15.39 -20.91 -22.50
N ASN A 191 -14.87 -20.09 -23.41
CA ASN A 191 -15.61 -19.19 -24.30
C ASN A 191 -14.64 -18.58 -25.31
N ASP A 192 -14.77 -18.89 -26.61
CA ASP A 192 -13.76 -18.53 -27.61
C ASP A 192 -13.64 -17.01 -27.80
N MET A 193 -14.77 -16.30 -27.79
CA MET A 193 -14.82 -14.85 -27.89
C MET A 193 -14.09 -14.17 -26.71
N MET A 194 -14.45 -14.53 -25.47
CA MET A 194 -13.82 -13.96 -24.28
C MET A 194 -12.37 -14.39 -24.12
N LYS A 195 -11.99 -15.59 -24.60
CA LYS A 195 -10.58 -16.02 -24.63
C LYS A 195 -9.75 -15.14 -25.56
N ALA A 196 -10.26 -14.84 -26.76
CA ALA A 196 -9.59 -13.94 -27.70
C ALA A 196 -9.43 -12.52 -27.13
N ILE A 197 -10.49 -11.99 -26.50
CA ILE A 197 -10.45 -10.68 -25.82
C ILE A 197 -9.45 -10.69 -24.66
N ALA A 198 -9.48 -11.70 -23.80
CA ALA A 198 -8.59 -11.81 -22.64
C ALA A 198 -7.12 -12.02 -23.03
N ALA A 199 -6.84 -12.63 -24.18
CA ALA A 199 -5.49 -12.78 -24.70
C ALA A 199 -4.85 -11.42 -25.09
N GLY A 200 -5.66 -10.46 -25.54
CA GLY A 200 -5.22 -9.11 -25.90
C GLY A 200 -5.07 -8.15 -24.71
N ALA A 201 -5.56 -8.51 -23.52
CA ALA A 201 -5.50 -7.64 -22.35
C ALA A 201 -4.19 -7.82 -21.56
N GLY A 202 -3.47 -6.72 -21.34
CA GLY A 202 -2.33 -6.68 -20.42
C GLY A 202 -2.78 -6.76 -18.97
N GLU A 203 -1.93 -7.27 -18.07
CA GLU A 203 -2.28 -7.41 -16.64
C GLU A 203 -2.64 -6.06 -15.98
N SER A 204 -1.95 -4.98 -16.37
CA SER A 204 -2.30 -3.63 -15.88
C SER A 204 -3.66 -3.17 -16.38
N ASP A 205 -4.05 -3.54 -17.60
CA ASP A 205 -5.34 -3.15 -18.17
C ASP A 205 -6.48 -3.90 -17.49
N LEU A 206 -6.28 -5.19 -17.17
CA LEU A 206 -7.23 -5.98 -16.41
C LEU A 206 -7.54 -5.33 -15.06
N GLY A 207 -6.51 -4.94 -14.30
CA GLY A 207 -6.69 -4.25 -13.03
C GLY A 207 -7.40 -2.90 -13.16
N ASN A 208 -7.04 -2.10 -14.17
CA ASN A 208 -7.66 -0.80 -14.42
C ASN A 208 -9.13 -0.93 -14.84
N MET A 209 -9.46 -1.87 -15.74
CA MET A 209 -10.84 -2.16 -16.14
C MET A 209 -11.69 -2.65 -14.98
N ALA A 210 -11.13 -3.55 -14.16
CA ALA A 210 -11.79 -4.06 -12.97
C ALA A 210 -12.16 -2.94 -11.99
N LEU A 211 -11.22 -2.02 -11.74
CA LEU A 211 -11.47 -0.84 -10.93
C LEU A 211 -12.53 0.08 -11.56
N TYR A 212 -12.45 0.33 -12.87
CA TYR A 212 -13.41 1.17 -13.58
C TYR A 212 -14.84 0.65 -13.39
N TYR A 213 -15.09 -0.63 -13.69
CA TYR A 213 -16.43 -1.22 -13.55
C TYR A 213 -16.90 -1.31 -12.09
N ALA A 214 -16.00 -1.53 -11.14
CA ALA A 214 -16.36 -1.58 -9.72
C ALA A 214 -16.79 -0.22 -9.16
N LEU A 215 -16.36 0.89 -9.77
CA LEU A 215 -16.75 2.25 -9.40
C LEU A 215 -18.06 2.72 -10.07
N LEU A 216 -18.57 2.00 -11.07
CA LEU A 216 -19.83 2.34 -11.71
C LEU A 216 -21.03 1.95 -10.85
N LYS A 217 -22.11 2.71 -10.96
CA LYS A 217 -23.37 2.40 -10.28
C LYS A 217 -24.01 1.17 -10.92
N PRO A 218 -24.17 0.05 -10.21
CA PRO A 218 -24.78 -1.13 -10.79
C PRO A 218 -26.29 -0.94 -10.96
N ALA A 219 -26.85 -1.64 -11.94
CA ALA A 219 -28.29 -1.70 -12.18
C ALA A 219 -28.66 -3.10 -12.67
N ARG A 220 -29.93 -3.45 -12.50
CA ARG A 220 -30.48 -4.71 -13.02
C ARG A 220 -30.48 -4.70 -14.54
N THR A 221 -30.17 -5.84 -15.14
CA THR A 221 -30.45 -6.08 -16.56
C THR A 221 -31.96 -6.02 -16.81
N LYS A 222 -32.35 -5.63 -18.02
CA LYS A 222 -33.76 -5.60 -18.47
C LYS A 222 -34.10 -6.78 -19.39
N ASN A 223 -33.19 -7.74 -19.51
CA ASN A 223 -33.35 -8.86 -20.41
C ASN A 223 -34.42 -9.83 -19.88
N PRO A 224 -35.18 -10.51 -20.76
CA PRO A 224 -36.20 -11.45 -20.33
C PRO A 224 -35.64 -12.63 -19.53
N ALA A 225 -36.34 -13.04 -18.48
CA ALA A 225 -36.07 -14.25 -17.72
C ALA A 225 -37.16 -15.30 -17.99
N ALA A 226 -36.77 -16.54 -18.28
CA ALA A 226 -37.70 -17.62 -18.61
C ALA A 226 -38.26 -18.38 -17.39
N GLY A 227 -37.64 -18.24 -16.22
CA GLY A 227 -38.01 -18.95 -14.99
C GLY A 227 -38.98 -18.16 -14.08
N ASN A 228 -39.46 -18.82 -13.03
CA ASN A 228 -40.32 -18.26 -12.00
C ASN A 228 -39.47 -17.76 -10.79
N PRO A 229 -39.39 -16.44 -10.55
CA PRO A 229 -38.62 -15.88 -9.44
C PRO A 229 -39.05 -16.36 -8.04
N ALA A 230 -40.34 -16.66 -7.84
CA ALA A 230 -40.84 -17.11 -6.55
C ALA A 230 -40.43 -18.56 -6.25
N ALA A 231 -40.41 -19.43 -7.26
CA ALA A 231 -39.84 -20.77 -7.14
C ALA A 231 -38.32 -20.69 -6.96
N GLY A 232 -37.66 -19.83 -7.75
CA GLY A 232 -36.22 -19.59 -7.69
C GLY A 232 -35.72 -19.16 -6.32
N LYS A 233 -36.47 -18.30 -5.62
CA LYS A 233 -36.15 -17.89 -4.24
C LYS A 233 -36.01 -19.09 -3.30
N LYS A 234 -36.89 -20.09 -3.43
CA LYS A 234 -36.85 -21.29 -2.59
C LYS A 234 -35.65 -22.16 -2.94
N SER A 235 -35.41 -22.38 -4.24
CA SER A 235 -34.30 -23.20 -4.73
C SER A 235 -32.92 -22.54 -4.51
N ALA A 236 -32.85 -21.21 -4.41
CA ALA A 236 -31.62 -20.46 -4.21
C ALA A 236 -31.15 -20.39 -2.74
N ALA A 237 -31.91 -20.96 -1.79
CA ALA A 237 -31.63 -20.81 -0.35
C ALA A 237 -30.18 -21.21 0.02
N ALA A 238 -29.68 -22.32 -0.53
CA ALA A 238 -28.31 -22.78 -0.29
C ALA A 238 -27.25 -21.89 -0.97
N CYS A 239 -27.60 -21.23 -2.09
CA CYS A 239 -26.69 -20.34 -2.81
C CYS A 239 -26.38 -19.07 -2.00
N GLY A 240 -27.32 -18.64 -1.16
CA GLY A 240 -27.18 -17.46 -0.30
C GLY A 240 -26.01 -17.53 0.69
N ALA A 241 -25.63 -18.73 1.12
CA ALA A 241 -24.50 -18.94 2.03
C ALA A 241 -23.17 -18.38 1.50
N CYS A 242 -22.99 -18.36 0.17
CA CYS A 242 -21.80 -17.82 -0.47
C CYS A 242 -22.07 -16.51 -1.24
N HIS A 243 -23.20 -16.42 -1.94
CA HIS A 243 -23.52 -15.29 -2.81
C HIS A 243 -24.35 -14.20 -2.14
N GLY A 244 -24.76 -14.38 -0.89
CA GLY A 244 -25.72 -13.55 -0.17
C GLY A 244 -27.17 -13.90 -0.51
N ASP A 245 -28.08 -13.72 0.44
CA ASP A 245 -29.51 -14.09 0.30
C ASP A 245 -30.21 -13.42 -0.88
N THR A 246 -29.79 -12.19 -1.20
CA THR A 246 -30.26 -11.40 -2.34
C THR A 246 -29.27 -11.43 -3.51
N GLY A 247 -28.22 -12.25 -3.45
CA GLY A 247 -27.19 -12.34 -4.49
C GLY A 247 -26.18 -11.21 -4.45
N VAL A 248 -26.06 -10.49 -3.34
CA VAL A 248 -25.02 -9.49 -3.10
C VAL A 248 -23.94 -10.12 -2.23
N SER A 249 -22.81 -10.47 -2.83
CA SER A 249 -21.70 -11.12 -2.14
C SER A 249 -20.86 -10.11 -1.37
N GLY A 250 -20.49 -10.44 -0.14
CA GLY A 250 -19.48 -9.71 0.64
C GLY A 250 -18.05 -10.22 0.45
N ASN A 251 -17.86 -11.34 -0.26
CA ASN A 251 -16.55 -11.95 -0.47
C ASN A 251 -15.98 -11.52 -1.84
N PRO A 252 -14.79 -10.88 -1.88
CA PRO A 252 -14.15 -10.43 -3.13
C PRO A 252 -13.90 -11.52 -4.19
N ALA A 253 -13.78 -12.79 -3.78
CA ALA A 253 -13.58 -13.91 -4.71
C ALA A 253 -14.90 -14.53 -5.19
N THR A 254 -16.01 -14.26 -4.50
CA THR A 254 -17.33 -14.80 -4.84
C THR A 254 -18.15 -13.71 -5.53
N PRO A 255 -18.65 -13.93 -6.75
CA PRO A 255 -19.36 -12.89 -7.48
C PRO A 255 -20.74 -12.61 -6.90
N SER A 256 -21.17 -11.36 -7.00
CA SER A 256 -22.58 -11.00 -6.86
C SER A 256 -23.39 -11.50 -8.06
N LEU A 257 -24.57 -12.05 -7.78
CA LEU A 257 -25.53 -12.55 -8.77
C LEU A 257 -26.70 -11.58 -8.99
N ALA A 258 -26.93 -10.67 -8.03
CA ALA A 258 -28.04 -9.73 -8.03
C ALA A 258 -28.05 -8.88 -9.32
N GLY A 259 -29.19 -8.81 -9.99
CA GLY A 259 -29.38 -7.98 -11.17
C GLY A 259 -28.67 -8.46 -12.43
N GLN A 260 -27.98 -9.59 -12.39
CA GLN A 260 -27.28 -10.17 -13.53
C GLN A 260 -28.26 -10.71 -14.59
N ASP A 261 -27.80 -10.86 -15.83
CA ASP A 261 -28.60 -11.45 -16.90
C ASP A 261 -29.00 -12.90 -16.58
N ALA A 262 -30.30 -13.20 -16.63
CA ALA A 262 -30.83 -14.51 -16.26
C ALA A 262 -30.34 -15.62 -17.20
N GLN A 263 -30.18 -15.35 -18.50
CA GLN A 263 -29.70 -16.36 -19.44
C GLN A 263 -28.23 -16.67 -19.20
N TYR A 264 -27.41 -15.65 -18.91
CA TYR A 264 -26.03 -15.83 -18.50
C TYR A 264 -25.92 -16.64 -17.21
N LEU A 265 -26.74 -16.33 -16.19
CA LEU A 265 -26.75 -17.09 -14.93
C LEU A 265 -27.09 -18.56 -15.18
N ALA A 266 -28.11 -18.84 -16.00
CA ALA A 266 -28.49 -20.21 -16.35
C ALA A 266 -27.35 -20.93 -17.11
N ALA A 267 -26.77 -20.28 -18.13
CA ALA A 267 -25.67 -20.82 -18.90
C ALA A 267 -24.40 -21.04 -18.05
N ALA A 268 -24.10 -20.14 -17.12
CA ALA A 268 -22.96 -20.26 -16.22
C ALA A 268 -23.13 -21.46 -15.27
N THR A 269 -24.32 -21.65 -14.68
CA THR A 269 -24.62 -22.80 -13.82
C THR A 269 -24.52 -24.11 -14.61
N GLN A 270 -25.06 -24.15 -15.83
CA GLN A 270 -24.90 -25.31 -16.70
C GLN A 270 -23.43 -25.59 -17.05
N ALA A 271 -22.63 -24.55 -17.30
CA ALA A 271 -21.21 -24.70 -17.59
C ALA A 271 -20.40 -25.25 -16.41
N TYR A 272 -20.78 -24.90 -15.17
CA TYR A 272 -20.20 -25.54 -13.97
C TYR A 272 -20.60 -27.02 -13.89
N LYS A 273 -21.87 -27.34 -14.17
CA LYS A 273 -22.39 -28.72 -14.16
C LYS A 273 -21.71 -29.62 -15.18
N THR A 274 -21.41 -29.12 -16.39
CA THR A 274 -20.75 -29.89 -17.45
C THR A 274 -19.22 -29.86 -17.39
N GLY A 275 -18.63 -29.03 -16.52
CA GLY A 275 -17.18 -28.84 -16.43
C GLY A 275 -16.59 -27.90 -17.50
N ALA A 276 -17.41 -27.29 -18.36
CA ALA A 276 -16.98 -26.24 -19.29
C ALA A 276 -16.48 -24.98 -18.56
N ARG A 277 -16.89 -24.81 -17.30
CA ARG A 277 -16.36 -23.82 -16.37
C ARG A 277 -15.87 -24.54 -15.11
N LYS A 278 -14.56 -24.49 -14.87
CA LYS A 278 -13.93 -25.19 -13.74
C LYS A 278 -13.87 -24.30 -12.51
N ASP A 279 -14.48 -24.76 -11.42
CA ASP A 279 -14.38 -24.17 -10.08
C ASP A 279 -14.90 -25.19 -9.06
N GLU A 280 -14.05 -25.61 -8.12
CA GLU A 280 -14.42 -26.68 -7.17
C GLU A 280 -15.52 -26.23 -6.20
N SER A 281 -15.60 -24.94 -5.88
CA SER A 281 -16.62 -24.41 -4.97
C SER A 281 -18.01 -24.38 -5.61
N MET A 282 -18.11 -24.16 -6.93
CA MET A 282 -19.39 -24.15 -7.65
C MET A 282 -19.79 -25.49 -8.26
N LYS A 283 -18.86 -26.43 -8.47
CA LYS A 283 -19.15 -27.73 -9.08
C LYS A 283 -20.20 -28.54 -8.31
N GLY A 284 -20.05 -28.63 -6.99
CA GLY A 284 -20.98 -29.35 -6.12
C GLY A 284 -22.39 -28.75 -6.15
N PRO A 285 -22.57 -27.47 -5.78
CA PRO A 285 -23.88 -26.81 -5.82
C PRO A 285 -24.56 -26.85 -7.20
N ALA A 286 -23.80 -26.76 -8.30
CA ALA A 286 -24.36 -26.80 -9.66
C ALA A 286 -24.82 -28.21 -10.09
N ALA A 287 -24.26 -29.28 -9.51
CA ALA A 287 -24.65 -30.66 -9.85
C ALA A 287 -26.06 -31.00 -9.34
N GLU A 288 -26.44 -30.46 -8.18
CA GLU A 288 -27.69 -30.75 -7.46
C GLU A 288 -28.93 -30.03 -8.01
N VAL A 289 -28.74 -29.04 -8.90
CA VAL A 289 -29.86 -28.27 -9.49
C VAL A 289 -30.26 -28.83 -10.85
N ASP A 290 -31.55 -29.08 -11.03
CA ASP A 290 -32.12 -29.47 -12.32
C ASP A 290 -32.31 -28.26 -13.26
N GLU A 291 -32.61 -28.51 -14.54
CA GLU A 291 -32.72 -27.46 -15.57
C GLU A 291 -33.81 -26.43 -15.26
N ARG A 292 -34.92 -26.85 -14.63
CA ARG A 292 -36.00 -25.93 -14.28
C ARG A 292 -35.60 -25.07 -13.08
N ALA A 293 -35.00 -25.66 -12.05
CA ALA A 293 -34.44 -24.95 -10.92
C ALA A 293 -33.37 -23.95 -11.36
N ILE A 294 -32.51 -24.29 -12.33
CA ILE A 294 -31.52 -23.35 -12.89
C ILE A 294 -32.20 -22.10 -13.47
N LYS A 295 -33.25 -22.27 -14.29
CA LYS A 295 -34.00 -21.14 -14.89
C LYS A 295 -34.71 -20.31 -13.82
N ASP A 296 -35.31 -20.95 -12.82
CA ASP A 296 -36.02 -20.29 -11.73
C ASP A 296 -35.05 -19.49 -10.83
N ILE A 297 -33.92 -20.08 -10.42
CA ILE A 297 -32.86 -19.41 -9.64
C ILE A 297 -32.30 -18.21 -10.41
N ALA A 298 -32.02 -18.38 -11.70
CA ALA A 298 -31.54 -17.30 -12.55
C ALA A 298 -32.54 -16.14 -12.63
N ALA A 299 -33.83 -16.44 -12.79
CA ALA A 299 -34.90 -15.44 -12.79
C ALA A 299 -35.01 -14.72 -11.43
N TYR A 300 -34.84 -15.44 -10.31
CA TYR A 300 -34.83 -14.86 -8.97
C TYR A 300 -33.70 -13.85 -8.79
N TYR A 301 -32.44 -14.22 -9.09
CA TYR A 301 -31.29 -13.34 -8.90
C TYR A 301 -31.27 -12.16 -9.88
N ALA A 302 -31.70 -12.36 -11.13
CA ALA A 302 -31.84 -11.27 -12.10
C ALA A 302 -32.83 -10.18 -11.63
N ALA A 303 -33.85 -10.55 -10.87
CA ALA A 303 -34.82 -9.61 -10.30
C ALA A 303 -34.29 -8.84 -9.08
N GLN A 304 -33.23 -9.31 -8.42
CA GLN A 304 -32.67 -8.67 -7.22
C GLN A 304 -31.95 -7.37 -7.54
N GLN A 305 -31.94 -6.44 -6.59
CA GLN A 305 -31.24 -5.17 -6.75
C GLN A 305 -29.75 -5.35 -6.46
N PRO A 306 -28.84 -5.08 -7.42
CA PRO A 306 -27.42 -5.07 -7.15
C PRO A 306 -27.06 -3.88 -6.24
N GLN A 307 -25.98 -4.02 -5.50
CA GLN A 307 -25.44 -2.98 -4.62
C GLN A 307 -24.08 -2.52 -5.11
N PRO A 308 -23.77 -1.22 -4.98
CA PRO A 308 -22.43 -0.72 -5.27
C PRO A 308 -21.42 -1.35 -4.33
N LEU A 309 -20.23 -1.64 -4.84
CA LEU A 309 -19.14 -2.15 -4.02
C LEU A 309 -18.51 -1.01 -3.23
N ASN A 310 -18.02 -1.33 -2.04
CA ASN A 310 -17.20 -0.41 -1.26
C ASN A 310 -15.75 -0.42 -1.75
N VAL A 311 -15.53 0.02 -2.99
CA VAL A 311 -14.20 0.17 -3.58
C VAL A 311 -13.79 1.63 -3.48
N ARG A 312 -12.63 1.89 -2.86
CA ARG A 312 -12.04 3.22 -2.85
C ARG A 312 -11.43 3.54 -4.20
N ARG A 313 -11.84 4.67 -4.78
CA ARG A 313 -11.17 5.26 -5.92
C ARG A 313 -9.70 5.59 -5.53
N PRO A 314 -8.70 5.22 -6.34
CA PRO A 314 -7.32 5.65 -6.14
C PRO A 314 -7.22 7.18 -6.16
N LEU A 315 -6.35 7.70 -5.32
CA LEU A 315 -6.11 9.13 -5.30
C LEU A 315 -5.23 9.53 -6.48
N THR A 316 -5.48 10.72 -6.99
CA THR A 316 -4.62 11.38 -7.95
C THR A 316 -3.30 11.79 -7.30
N LEU A 317 -2.28 12.05 -8.12
CA LEU A 317 -1.02 12.60 -7.63
C LEU A 317 -1.23 13.87 -6.79
N ALA A 318 -2.12 14.78 -7.24
CA ALA A 318 -2.42 16.01 -6.52
C ALA A 318 -2.98 15.75 -5.11
N GLU A 319 -3.98 14.85 -5.00
CA GLU A 319 -4.56 14.47 -3.72
C GLU A 319 -3.53 13.77 -2.80
N TRP A 320 -2.64 12.94 -3.36
CA TRP A 320 -1.56 12.36 -2.57
C TRP A 320 -0.56 13.42 -2.09
N THR A 321 -0.13 14.34 -2.96
CA THR A 321 0.81 15.40 -2.58
C THR A 321 0.24 16.30 -1.50
N GLU A 322 -1.06 16.64 -1.56
CA GLU A 322 -1.73 17.39 -0.50
C GLU A 322 -1.64 16.66 0.85
N ARG A 323 -1.85 15.33 0.86
CA ARG A 323 -1.77 14.54 2.08
C ARG A 323 -0.35 14.46 2.64
N CYS A 324 0.64 14.28 1.78
CA CYS A 324 2.04 14.23 2.17
C CYS A 324 2.52 15.59 2.70
N ASP A 325 2.14 16.68 2.04
CA ASP A 325 2.54 18.05 2.39
C ASP A 325 1.99 18.50 3.75
N ARG A 326 0.91 17.90 4.26
CA ARG A 326 0.41 18.18 5.63
C ARG A 326 1.44 17.93 6.73
N CYS A 327 2.36 16.99 6.53
CA CYS A 327 3.46 16.74 7.48
C CYS A 327 4.81 17.18 6.90
N HIS A 328 5.02 16.95 5.60
CA HIS A 328 6.29 17.24 4.95
C HIS A 328 6.41 18.67 4.42
N GLY A 329 5.44 19.54 4.72
CA GLY A 329 5.39 20.94 4.29
C GLY A 329 5.07 21.09 2.80
N THR A 330 4.72 22.30 2.39
CA THR A 330 4.39 22.63 1.01
C THR A 330 5.51 22.23 0.04
N SER A 331 5.16 21.46 -0.99
CA SER A 331 6.09 20.90 -1.97
C SER A 331 7.19 20.04 -1.32
N GLY A 332 6.93 19.45 -0.16
CA GLY A 332 7.88 18.62 0.58
C GLY A 332 8.97 19.40 1.33
N ASN A 333 8.74 20.69 1.63
CA ASN A 333 9.67 21.54 2.40
C ASN A 333 9.17 21.80 3.83
N SER A 334 9.24 20.80 4.71
CA SER A 334 8.73 20.93 6.08
C SER A 334 9.48 21.98 6.88
N THR A 335 8.78 22.79 7.65
CA THR A 335 9.38 23.74 8.61
C THR A 335 9.55 23.13 10.00
N ASP A 336 9.05 21.92 10.22
CA ASP A 336 9.25 21.18 11.45
C ASP A 336 10.68 20.58 11.47
N PRO A 337 11.46 20.78 12.55
CA PRO A 337 12.84 20.30 12.65
C PRO A 337 13.01 18.78 12.64
N LEU A 338 11.97 18.02 13.01
CA LEU A 338 11.97 16.56 13.07
C LEU A 338 11.36 15.94 11.81
N MET A 339 10.65 16.71 10.99
CA MET A 339 10.09 16.23 9.74
C MET A 339 11.08 16.39 8.57
N PRO A 340 11.34 15.32 7.80
CA PRO A 340 12.27 15.42 6.70
C PRO A 340 11.70 16.24 5.55
N ARG A 341 12.58 17.02 4.91
CA ARG A 341 12.39 17.53 3.56
C ARG A 341 12.37 16.38 2.56
N LEU A 342 11.35 16.35 1.71
CA LEU A 342 11.22 15.44 0.57
C LEU A 342 11.64 16.10 -0.75
N ALA A 343 11.45 17.43 -0.88
CA ALA A 343 11.78 18.19 -2.08
C ALA A 343 13.21 17.90 -2.54
N ALA A 344 13.52 17.89 -3.84
CA ALA A 344 14.84 17.61 -4.42
C ALA A 344 15.61 16.41 -3.81
N GLN A 345 14.92 15.43 -3.23
CA GLN A 345 15.54 14.16 -2.84
C GLN A 345 15.57 13.23 -4.03
N ARG A 346 16.49 12.25 -4.05
CA ARG A 346 16.58 11.32 -5.18
C ARG A 346 15.33 10.45 -5.30
N THR A 347 14.88 10.24 -6.54
CA THR A 347 13.72 9.39 -6.84
C THR A 347 13.92 7.96 -6.34
N ASP A 348 15.07 7.34 -6.64
CA ASP A 348 15.37 5.96 -6.23
C ASP A 348 15.41 5.78 -4.71
N TRP A 349 15.89 6.79 -3.99
CA TRP A 349 15.87 6.79 -2.53
C TRP A 349 14.46 6.92 -1.96
N LEU A 350 13.64 7.83 -2.49
CA LEU A 350 12.26 8.02 -2.04
C LEU A 350 11.43 6.75 -2.28
N GLU A 351 11.58 6.11 -3.44
CA GLU A 351 10.95 4.82 -3.74
C GLU A 351 11.36 3.78 -2.70
N GLN A 352 12.67 3.57 -2.52
CA GLN A 352 13.20 2.62 -1.55
C GLN A 352 12.67 2.86 -0.13
N VAL A 353 12.59 4.12 0.31
CA VAL A 353 12.10 4.48 1.65
C VAL A 353 10.61 4.18 1.79
N LEU A 354 9.79 4.52 0.80
CA LEU A 354 8.36 4.21 0.81
C LEU A 354 8.11 2.70 0.84
N HIS A 355 8.87 1.91 0.08
CA HIS A 355 8.83 0.45 0.17
C HIS A 355 9.26 -0.04 1.56
N ALA A 356 10.34 0.52 2.13
CA ALA A 356 10.82 0.10 3.45
C ALA A 356 9.81 0.37 4.57
N TYR A 357 9.05 1.46 4.51
CA TYR A 357 7.96 1.71 5.47
C TYR A 357 6.80 0.72 5.29
N ARG A 358 6.49 0.37 4.04
CA ARG A 358 5.41 -0.54 3.69
C ARG A 358 5.67 -1.97 4.15
N THR A 359 6.92 -2.43 4.04
CA THR A 359 7.35 -3.77 4.47
C THR A 359 7.73 -3.84 5.95
N GLY A 360 7.74 -2.70 6.65
CA GLY A 360 8.18 -2.61 8.04
C GLY A 360 9.71 -2.69 8.23
N ALA A 361 10.49 -2.77 7.15
CA ALA A 361 11.95 -2.69 7.18
C ALA A 361 12.45 -1.34 7.75
N ARG A 362 11.62 -0.29 7.63
CA ARG A 362 11.78 0.98 8.33
C ARG A 362 10.54 1.23 9.18
N LYS A 363 10.74 1.45 10.49
CA LYS A 363 9.63 1.63 11.44
C LYS A 363 9.18 3.10 11.48
N SER A 364 7.87 3.31 11.37
CA SER A 364 7.17 4.57 11.68
C SER A 364 5.67 4.30 11.60
N THR A 365 4.92 4.59 12.67
CA THR A 365 3.46 4.38 12.67
C THR A 365 2.77 5.20 11.58
N ALA A 366 3.10 6.49 11.49
CA ALA A 366 2.53 7.41 10.50
C ALA A 366 2.89 7.00 9.06
N MET A 367 4.18 6.75 8.77
CA MET A 367 4.59 6.45 7.40
C MET A 367 4.22 5.03 6.95
N THR A 368 4.11 4.05 7.86
CA THR A 368 3.56 2.73 7.52
C THR A 368 2.08 2.88 7.13
N ALA A 369 1.28 3.65 7.86
CA ALA A 369 -0.12 3.90 7.50
C ALA A 369 -0.26 4.64 6.15
N MET A 370 0.58 5.66 5.91
CA MET A 370 0.56 6.40 4.64
C MET A 370 1.01 5.54 3.45
N SER A 371 2.09 4.77 3.60
CA SER A 371 2.67 3.97 2.51
C SER A 371 1.88 2.68 2.20
N ALA A 372 1.13 2.14 3.17
CA ALA A 372 0.30 0.95 2.97
C ALA A 372 -0.81 1.15 1.92
N LEU A 373 -1.23 2.40 1.70
CA LEU A 373 -2.29 2.75 0.76
C LEU A 373 -1.77 3.11 -0.64
N LEU A 374 -0.46 3.19 -0.82
CA LEU A 374 0.16 3.56 -2.10
C LEU A 374 0.25 2.34 -3.00
N SER A 375 -0.20 2.50 -4.24
CA SER A 375 0.16 1.60 -5.32
C SER A 375 1.61 1.81 -5.76
N GLU A 376 2.16 0.88 -6.54
CA GLU A 376 3.49 1.04 -7.14
C GLU A 376 3.57 2.26 -8.07
N GLY A 377 2.46 2.58 -8.75
CA GLY A 377 2.34 3.80 -9.54
C GLY A 377 2.45 5.06 -8.66
N ASP A 378 1.72 5.09 -7.54
CA ASP A 378 1.74 6.23 -6.61
C ASP A 378 3.15 6.46 -6.04
N VAL A 379 3.85 5.39 -5.65
CA VAL A 379 5.23 5.49 -5.12
C VAL A 379 6.16 6.11 -6.16
N LYS A 380 6.09 5.66 -7.40
CA LYS A 380 6.92 6.20 -8.49
C LYS A 380 6.58 7.67 -8.77
N ASP A 381 5.30 7.99 -8.90
CA ASP A 381 4.83 9.33 -9.25
C ASP A 381 5.15 10.35 -8.15
N LEU A 382 4.93 9.99 -6.87
CA LEU A 382 5.29 10.83 -5.72
C LEU A 382 6.80 11.02 -5.60
N SER A 383 7.57 9.96 -5.76
CA SER A 383 9.04 10.02 -5.70
C SER A 383 9.62 10.90 -6.80
N ALA A 384 9.08 10.78 -8.02
CA ALA A 384 9.47 11.61 -9.14
C ALA A 384 8.99 13.07 -8.96
N HIS A 385 7.78 13.28 -8.40
CA HIS A 385 7.26 14.60 -8.08
C HIS A 385 8.17 15.34 -7.09
N TYR A 386 8.44 14.76 -5.91
CA TYR A 386 9.25 15.41 -4.89
C TYR A 386 10.70 15.60 -5.30
N ALA A 387 11.27 14.69 -6.09
CA ALA A 387 12.60 14.85 -6.66
C ALA A 387 12.73 16.11 -7.54
N ARG A 388 11.63 16.56 -8.15
CA ARG A 388 11.60 17.76 -9.00
C ARG A 388 11.20 19.04 -8.26
N GLN A 389 10.88 18.96 -6.97
CA GLN A 389 10.55 20.15 -6.20
C GLN A 389 11.80 20.93 -5.80
N ASN A 390 11.70 22.25 -5.79
CA ASN A 390 12.76 23.12 -5.29
C ASN A 390 12.91 22.94 -3.78
N ALA A 391 14.10 22.50 -3.37
CA ALA A 391 14.43 22.36 -1.97
C ALA A 391 14.76 23.70 -1.33
N ARG A 392 14.26 23.91 -0.12
CA ARG A 392 14.50 25.09 0.68
C ARG A 392 15.23 24.71 1.97
N ALA A 393 16.31 25.43 2.26
CA ALA A 393 16.91 25.44 3.59
C ALA A 393 15.96 26.12 4.58
N VAL A 394 16.00 25.70 5.84
CA VAL A 394 15.22 26.31 6.92
C VAL A 394 16.20 26.74 7.99
N THR A 395 16.14 28.02 8.35
CA THR A 395 16.88 28.59 9.47
C THR A 395 15.92 28.71 10.64
N TYR A 396 16.33 28.18 11.80
CA TYR A 396 15.55 28.27 13.03
C TYR A 396 16.06 29.43 13.86
N ILE A 397 15.14 30.26 14.34
CA ILE A 397 15.44 31.43 15.20
C ILE A 397 14.91 31.12 16.59
N VAL A 398 15.78 31.18 17.60
CA VAL A 398 15.37 31.06 19.00
C VAL A 398 14.74 32.37 19.45
N LEU A 399 13.47 32.31 19.85
CA LEU A 399 12.84 33.46 20.50
C LEU A 399 13.35 33.58 21.93
N PRO A 400 13.73 34.79 22.40
CA PRO A 400 14.08 34.98 23.80
C PRO A 400 12.89 34.61 24.72
N PRO A 401 13.13 34.05 25.91
CA PRO A 401 12.06 33.69 26.83
C PRO A 401 11.19 34.91 27.12
N ALA A 402 9.86 34.74 27.02
CA ALA A 402 8.91 35.82 27.26
C ALA A 402 9.19 36.46 28.63
N ALA A 403 9.43 37.76 28.64
CA ALA A 403 9.68 38.50 29.87
C ALA A 403 8.49 38.25 30.83
N LYS A 404 8.76 37.59 31.97
CA LYS A 404 7.77 37.46 33.04
C LYS A 404 7.28 38.87 33.37
N LYS A 405 6.00 39.16 33.14
CA LYS A 405 5.37 40.39 33.61
C LYS A 405 5.68 40.49 35.10
N ARG A 406 6.52 41.46 35.48
CA ARG A 406 6.74 41.81 36.89
C ARG A 406 5.37 42.25 37.42
N GLY A 407 4.75 41.41 38.24
CA GLY A 407 3.53 41.77 38.97
C GLY A 407 3.83 43.03 39.77
N LYS A 408 2.97 44.04 39.61
CA LYS A 408 2.94 45.22 40.47
C LYS A 408 2.31 44.86 41.80
#